data_AF-A0A7Z9UY25-F1
#
_entry.id   AF-A0A7Z9UY25-F1
#
_cell.length_a   1.000
_cell.length_b   1.000
_cell.length_c   1.000
_cell.angle_alpha   90.00
_cell.angle_beta   90.00
_cell.angle_gamma   90.00
#
_symmetry.space_group_name_H-M   'P 1'
#
loop_
_entity.id
_entity.type
_entity.pdbx_description
1 polymer ?
#
loop_
_entity_poly.entity_id
_entity_poly.type
_entity_poly.pdbx_seq_one_letter_code
_entity_poly.pdbx_strand_id
1 'polypeptide(L)'
;MILNNVPVIDIAPSFLDSQGKQDVSDSIRVACEDVGFFTITGHGVSSDEINRTRQAAISFFALDLEEKLKISQPSEKISRGYSKVGERGLAYSQGNQTPPDLQESFAMGPIDPVPESLR
;
A
#
# COMPACT_ATOMS: atom_id res chain seq x y z
N MET A 1 11.05 24.98 -11.00
CA MET A 1 11.89 25.14 -9.81
C MET A 1 12.03 23.74 -9.24
N ILE A 2 13.24 23.23 -9.05
CA ILE A 2 13.45 21.85 -8.57
C ILE A 2 13.25 21.80 -7.06
N LEU A 3 12.42 20.88 -6.58
CA LEU A 3 12.16 20.58 -5.18
C LEU A 3 13.34 19.77 -4.64
N ASN A 4 13.99 20.30 -3.61
CA ASN A 4 15.14 19.67 -2.97
C ASN A 4 14.76 18.85 -1.71
N ASN A 5 13.46 18.63 -1.49
CA ASN A 5 12.93 17.83 -0.39
C ASN A 5 11.64 17.11 -0.81
N VAL A 6 11.24 16.09 -0.05
CA VAL A 6 9.94 15.42 -0.24
C VAL A 6 8.85 16.33 0.32
N PRO A 7 7.94 16.87 -0.50
CA PRO A 7 6.94 17.80 -0.02
C PRO A 7 5.87 17.11 0.83
N VAL A 8 5.30 17.87 1.76
CA VAL A 8 4.09 17.52 2.51
C VAL A 8 2.93 18.31 1.91
N ILE A 9 1.91 17.63 1.38
CA ILE A 9 0.76 18.25 0.72
C ILE A 9 -0.46 18.12 1.64
N ASP A 10 -1.06 19.24 2.03
CA ASP A 10 -2.37 19.22 2.69
C ASP A 10 -3.48 19.04 1.64
N ILE A 11 -4.21 17.94 1.73
CA ILE A 11 -5.29 17.63 0.79
C ILE A 11 -6.67 18.09 1.30
N ALA A 12 -6.77 18.66 2.50
CA ALA A 12 -8.05 19.12 3.06
C ALA A 12 -8.82 20.09 2.14
N PRO A 13 -8.19 21.05 1.44
CA PRO A 13 -8.89 21.95 0.52
C PRO A 13 -9.61 21.22 -0.62
N SER A 14 -9.12 20.05 -1.04
CA SER A 14 -9.71 19.28 -2.13
C SER A 14 -11.13 18.74 -1.82
N PHE A 15 -11.52 18.73 -0.55
CA PHE A 15 -12.85 18.32 -0.12
C PHE A 15 -13.86 19.47 -0.06
N LEU A 16 -13.42 20.73 -0.21
CA LEU A 16 -14.25 21.91 -0.02
C LEU A 16 -14.91 22.37 -1.32
N ASP A 17 -14.12 22.60 -2.37
CA ASP A 17 -14.60 23.12 -3.64
C ASP A 17 -13.71 22.74 -4.84
N SER A 18 -14.10 23.18 -6.03
CA SER A 18 -13.37 22.91 -7.27
C SER A 18 -12.00 23.61 -7.33
N GLN A 19 -11.84 24.76 -6.69
CA GLN A 19 -10.57 25.48 -6.69
C GLN A 19 -9.55 24.75 -5.80
N GLY A 20 -9.96 24.34 -4.60
CA GLY A 20 -9.13 23.54 -3.70
C GLY A 20 -8.72 22.19 -4.32
N LYS A 21 -9.61 21.56 -5.11
CA LYS A 21 -9.24 20.37 -5.90
C LYS A 21 -8.15 20.67 -6.93
N GLN A 22 -8.27 21.77 -7.66
CA GLN A 22 -7.29 22.18 -8.65
C GLN A 22 -5.93 22.46 -8.00
N ASP A 23 -5.90 23.21 -6.90
CA ASP A 23 -4.66 23.59 -6.20
C ASP A 23 -3.92 22.37 -5.64
N VAL A 24 -4.65 21.41 -5.04
CA VAL A 24 -4.08 20.16 -4.54
C VAL A 24 -3.58 19.29 -5.69
N SER A 25 -4.35 19.19 -6.79
CA SER A 25 -3.96 18.46 -7.99
C SER A 25 -2.66 19.00 -8.61
N ASP A 26 -2.53 20.33 -8.71
CA ASP A 26 -1.33 20.98 -9.21
C ASP A 26 -0.12 20.75 -8.32
N SER A 27 -0.31 20.75 -7.00
CA SER A 27 0.75 20.43 -6.04
C SER A 27 1.24 18.98 -6.18
N ILE A 28 0.32 18.03 -6.35
CA ILE A 28 0.63 16.61 -6.58
C ILE A 28 1.38 16.44 -7.90
N ARG A 29 0.90 17.08 -8.99
CA ARG A 29 1.55 17.03 -10.30
C ARG A 29 3.00 17.49 -10.21
N VAL A 30 3.25 18.65 -9.60
CA VAL A 30 4.63 19.18 -9.44
C VAL A 30 5.50 18.20 -8.63
N ALA A 31 4.99 17.66 -7.52
CA ALA A 31 5.76 16.70 -6.71
C ALA A 31 6.11 15.43 -7.49
N CYS A 32 5.17 14.90 -8.29
CA CYS A 32 5.40 13.74 -9.14
C CYS A 32 6.37 14.01 -10.29
N GLU A 33 6.29 15.18 -10.94
CA GLU A 33 7.15 15.55 -12.07
C GLU A 33 8.60 15.82 -11.67
N ASP A 34 8.83 16.22 -10.42
CA ASP A 34 10.13 16.73 -9.96
C ASP A 34 10.84 15.76 -9.01
N VAL A 35 10.19 15.37 -7.90
CA VAL A 35 10.75 14.47 -6.88
C VAL A 35 10.35 13.01 -7.13
N GLY A 36 9.17 12.80 -7.71
CA GLY A 36 8.54 11.49 -7.85
C GLY A 36 7.91 10.94 -6.55
N PHE A 37 7.97 11.71 -5.45
CA PHE A 37 7.46 11.31 -4.13
C PHE A 37 6.90 12.51 -3.36
N PHE A 38 5.90 12.28 -2.52
CA PHE A 38 5.33 13.25 -1.58
C PHE A 38 4.68 12.52 -0.39
N THR A 39 4.35 13.28 0.65
CA THR A 39 3.50 12.82 1.76
C THR A 39 2.25 13.69 1.84
N ILE A 40 1.18 13.19 2.49
CA ILE A 40 -0.08 13.92 2.60
C ILE A 40 -0.49 14.18 4.06
N THR A 41 -1.22 15.27 4.26
CA THR A 41 -1.97 15.58 5.50
C THR A 41 -3.39 15.99 5.14
N GLY A 42 -4.27 16.19 6.12
CA GLY A 42 -5.66 16.61 5.85
C GLY A 42 -6.56 15.53 5.22
N HIS A 43 -6.12 14.27 5.20
CA HIS A 43 -6.85 13.14 4.60
C HIS A 43 -8.04 12.64 5.43
N GLY A 44 -8.24 13.14 6.65
CA GLY A 44 -9.40 12.82 7.49
C GLY A 44 -9.41 11.43 8.16
N VAL A 45 -8.37 10.62 7.97
CA VAL A 45 -8.23 9.35 8.71
C VAL A 45 -7.68 9.66 10.10
N SER A 46 -8.39 9.22 11.14
CA SER A 46 -8.00 9.52 12.52
C SER A 46 -6.72 8.78 12.93
N SER A 47 -5.97 9.37 13.85
CA SER A 47 -4.80 8.71 14.44
C SER A 47 -5.16 7.39 15.12
N ASP A 48 -6.34 7.30 15.72
CA ASP A 48 -6.85 6.07 16.33
C ASP A 48 -7.04 4.96 15.30
N GLU A 49 -7.60 5.26 14.12
CA GLU A 49 -7.78 4.27 13.05
C GLU A 49 -6.43 3.76 12.54
N ILE A 50 -5.47 4.67 12.35
CA ILE A 50 -4.10 4.33 11.95
C ILE A 50 -3.45 3.41 12.99
N ASN A 51 -3.57 3.76 14.27
CA ASN A 51 -3.00 2.97 15.37
C ASN A 51 -3.64 1.59 15.48
N ARG A 52 -4.97 1.49 15.38
CA ARG A 52 -5.68 0.21 15.41
C ARG A 52 -5.30 -0.67 14.22
N THR A 53 -5.23 -0.10 13.03
CA THR A 53 -4.82 -0.82 11.80
C THR A 53 -3.39 -1.36 11.95
N ARG A 54 -2.46 -0.52 12.42
CA ARG A 54 -1.06 -0.91 12.68
C ARG A 54 -0.99 -2.03 13.71
N GLN A 55 -1.73 -1.91 14.81
CA GLN A 55 -1.74 -2.93 15.86
C GLN A 55 -2.30 -4.26 15.35
N ALA A 56 -3.37 -4.24 14.55
CA ALA A 56 -3.92 -5.44 13.93
C ALA A 56 -2.90 -6.14 13.03
N ALA A 57 -2.16 -5.39 12.22
CA ALA A 57 -1.09 -5.94 11.39
C ALA A 57 0.02 -6.57 12.24
N ILE A 58 0.51 -5.88 13.28
CA ILE A 58 1.53 -6.41 14.19
C ILE A 58 1.04 -7.71 14.86
N SER A 59 -0.18 -7.71 15.39
CA SER A 59 -0.77 -8.89 16.04
C SER A 59 -0.89 -10.07 15.06
N PHE A 60 -1.26 -9.83 13.80
CA PHE A 60 -1.33 -10.87 12.78
C PHE A 60 0.06 -11.46 12.47
N PHE A 61 1.07 -10.63 12.23
CA PHE A 61 2.41 -11.13 11.87
C PHE A 61 3.13 -11.81 13.05
N ALA A 62 2.74 -11.51 14.29
CA ALA A 62 3.19 -12.19 15.50
C ALA A 62 2.61 -13.60 15.70
N LEU A 63 1.61 -14.01 14.91
CA LEU A 63 1.10 -15.37 14.92
C LEU A 63 2.14 -16.37 14.41
N ASP A 64 2.02 -17.62 14.84
CA ASP A 64 2.80 -18.72 14.31
C ASP A 64 2.57 -18.90 12.80
N LEU A 65 3.58 -19.42 12.11
CA LEU A 65 3.54 -19.59 10.66
C LEU A 65 2.32 -20.43 10.20
N GLU A 66 1.96 -21.47 10.95
CA GLU A 66 0.81 -22.32 10.64
C GLU A 66 -0.50 -21.52 10.57
N GLU A 67 -0.72 -20.59 11.51
CA GLU A 67 -1.91 -19.74 11.52
C GLU A 67 -1.92 -18.77 10.34
N LYS A 68 -0.77 -18.14 10.03
CA LYS A 68 -0.63 -17.22 8.90
C LYS A 68 -0.87 -17.95 7.56
N LEU A 69 -0.42 -19.20 7.44
CA LEU A 69 -0.59 -20.00 6.23
C LEU A 69 -2.04 -20.37 5.92
N LYS A 70 -2.97 -20.34 6.89
CA LYS A 70 -4.40 -20.61 6.66
C LYS A 70 -5.07 -19.62 5.71
N ILE A 71 -4.47 -18.44 5.54
CA ILE A 71 -4.97 -17.38 4.66
C ILE A 71 -3.95 -17.00 3.57
N SER A 72 -3.10 -17.96 3.17
CA SER A 72 -2.14 -17.78 2.08
C SER A 72 -2.83 -17.36 0.77
N GLN A 73 -2.05 -16.75 -0.13
CA GLN A 73 -2.51 -16.52 -1.49
C GLN A 73 -2.94 -17.85 -2.14
N PRO A 74 -4.19 -17.97 -2.64
CA PRO A 74 -4.71 -19.23 -3.16
C PRO A 74 -4.08 -19.63 -4.50
N SER A 75 -3.62 -18.66 -5.31
CA SER A 75 -2.90 -18.89 -6.56
C SER A 75 -2.03 -17.68 -6.92
N GLU A 76 -1.03 -17.85 -7.78
CA GLU A 76 -0.13 -16.77 -8.25
C GLU A 76 -0.88 -15.63 -8.99
N LYS A 77 -2.09 -15.91 -9.49
CA LYS A 77 -2.95 -14.91 -10.15
C LYS A 77 -3.68 -14.02 -9.15
N ILE A 78 -3.68 -14.39 -7.87
CA ILE A 78 -4.41 -13.71 -6.81
C ILE A 78 -3.41 -13.11 -5.84
N SER A 79 -3.18 -11.80 -5.95
CA SER A 79 -2.35 -11.05 -5.01
C SER A 79 -3.14 -10.68 -3.74
N ARG A 80 -3.87 -11.63 -3.13
CA ARG A 80 -4.65 -11.44 -1.89
C ARG A 80 -4.38 -12.57 -0.91
N GLY A 81 -4.09 -12.22 0.34
CA GLY A 81 -3.71 -13.16 1.39
C GLY A 81 -2.26 -12.99 1.83
N TYR A 82 -1.82 -13.90 2.69
CA TYR A 82 -0.48 -13.93 3.24
C TYR A 82 0.55 -14.44 2.22
N SER A 83 1.72 -13.80 2.19
CA SER A 83 2.94 -14.27 1.52
C SER A 83 4.05 -14.38 2.56
N LYS A 84 4.69 -15.55 2.62
CA LYS A 84 5.80 -15.80 3.54
C LYS A 84 7.11 -15.18 3.06
N VAL A 85 8.06 -15.08 3.98
CA VAL A 85 9.44 -14.71 3.67
C VAL A 85 9.99 -15.59 2.54
N GLY A 86 10.58 -14.94 1.54
CA GLY A 86 11.17 -15.64 0.41
C GLY A 86 10.22 -15.99 -0.74
N GLU A 87 8.92 -15.68 -0.62
CA GLU A 87 7.90 -16.02 -1.65
C GLU A 87 7.78 -14.96 -2.75
N ARG A 88 8.21 -13.73 -2.48
CA ARG A 88 8.17 -12.61 -3.42
C ARG A 88 9.59 -12.10 -3.69
N GLY A 89 9.78 -11.53 -4.87
CA GLY A 89 11.00 -10.83 -5.27
C GLY A 89 10.61 -9.69 -6.19
N LEU A 90 11.05 -8.47 -5.87
CA LEU A 90 10.71 -7.24 -6.62
C LEU A 90 10.97 -7.38 -8.13
N ALA A 91 12.05 -8.06 -8.50
CA ALA A 91 12.48 -8.22 -9.88
C ALA A 91 11.64 -9.21 -10.71
N TYR A 92 10.79 -10.03 -10.07
CA TYR A 92 9.92 -10.97 -10.79
C TYR A 92 8.91 -10.24 -11.69
N SER A 93 8.45 -9.06 -11.28
CA SER A 93 7.57 -8.21 -12.10
C SER A 93 8.25 -7.69 -13.38
N GLN A 94 9.58 -7.77 -13.45
CA GLN A 94 10.40 -7.36 -14.60
C GLN A 94 11.01 -8.57 -15.34
N GLY A 95 10.60 -9.80 -15.00
CA GLY A 95 11.12 -11.03 -15.62
C GLY A 95 12.55 -11.41 -15.19
N ASN A 96 13.11 -10.72 -14.20
CA ASN A 96 14.47 -10.95 -13.71
C ASN A 96 14.45 -11.85 -12.47
N GLN A 97 15.37 -12.80 -12.40
CA GLN A 97 15.59 -13.61 -11.21
C GLN A 97 16.58 -12.91 -10.27
N THR A 98 16.10 -12.51 -9.09
CA THR A 98 16.92 -12.01 -7.98
C THR A 98 16.74 -12.90 -6.76
N PRO A 99 17.65 -12.83 -5.77
CA PRO A 99 17.35 -13.37 -4.44
C PRO A 99 15.99 -12.86 -3.94
N PRO A 100 15.23 -13.70 -3.23
CA PRO A 100 13.90 -13.32 -2.81
C PRO A 100 13.93 -12.33 -1.65
N ASP A 101 12.85 -11.58 -1.49
CA ASP A 101 12.75 -10.54 -0.47
C ASP A 101 12.71 -11.19 0.93
N LEU A 102 13.48 -10.60 1.85
CA LEU A 102 13.45 -10.97 3.28
C LEU A 102 12.28 -10.29 4.00
N GLN A 103 11.08 -10.41 3.44
CA GLN A 103 9.85 -9.85 4.00
C GLN A 103 8.71 -10.88 3.91
N GLU A 104 7.86 -10.86 4.92
CA GLU A 104 6.50 -11.38 4.79
C GLU A 104 5.54 -10.23 4.47
N SER A 105 4.43 -10.53 3.81
CA SER A 105 3.41 -9.52 3.49
C SER A 105 2.00 -10.08 3.55
N PHE A 106 1.04 -9.19 3.69
CA PHE A 106 -0.37 -9.52 3.62
C PHE A 106 -1.04 -8.53 2.67
N ALA A 107 -1.62 -9.04 1.60
CA ALA A 107 -2.31 -8.22 0.62
C ALA A 107 -3.83 -8.30 0.83
N MET A 108 -4.45 -7.14 1.03
CA MET A 108 -5.90 -6.98 1.07
C MET A 108 -6.42 -6.54 -0.30
N GLY A 109 -7.54 -7.13 -0.72
CA GLY A 109 -8.24 -6.76 -1.95
C GLY A 109 -9.73 -6.51 -1.66
N PRO A 110 -10.60 -6.50 -2.68
CA PRO A 110 -12.04 -6.41 -2.48
C PRO A 110 -12.53 -7.40 -1.43
N ILE A 111 -13.50 -6.97 -0.62
CA ILE A 111 -14.08 -7.77 0.47
C ILE A 111 -14.79 -9.02 -0.09
N ASP A 112 -15.22 -8.96 -1.34
CA ASP A 112 -15.88 -10.07 -2.01
C ASP A 112 -14.99 -11.32 -2.14
N PRO A 113 -15.57 -12.53 -2.01
CA PRO A 113 -14.85 -13.77 -2.25
C PRO A 113 -14.21 -13.78 -3.64
N VAL A 114 -13.02 -14.39 -3.76
CA VAL A 114 -12.45 -14.58 -5.09
C VAL A 114 -13.40 -15.49 -5.88
N PRO A 115 -13.79 -15.10 -7.11
CA PRO A 115 -14.57 -15.95 -7.99
C PRO A 115 -13.95 -17.33 -8.11
N GLU A 116 -14.77 -18.38 -8.12
CA GLU A 116 -14.30 -19.76 -8.20
C GLU A 116 -13.47 -20.03 -9.47
N SER A 117 -13.72 -19.30 -10.55
CA SER A 117 -12.95 -19.36 -11.79
C SER A 117 -11.52 -18.84 -11.71
N LEU A 118 -11.17 -18.11 -10.64
CA LEU A 118 -9.83 -17.56 -10.43
C LEU A 118 -9.04 -18.27 -9.33
N ARG A 119 -9.72 -19.10 -8.51
CA ARG A 119 -9.07 -19.99 -7.54
C ARG A 119 -8.25 -21.05 -8.30
#